data_AF-C6BYV1-F1
#
_entry.id   AF-C6BYV1-F1
#
_cell.length_a   1.000
_cell.length_b   1.000
_cell.length_c   1.000
_cell.angle_alpha   90.00
_cell.angle_beta   90.00
_cell.angle_gamma   90.00
#
_symmetry.space_group_name_H-M   'P 1'
#
loop_
_entity.id
_entity.type
_entity.pdbx_description
1 polymer ?
#
loop_
_entity_poly.entity_id
_entity_poly.type
_entity_poly.pdbx_seq_one_letter_code
_entity_poly.pdbx_strand_id
1 'polypeptide(L)'
;MKKAMKIVLAVAMVLLMSGGAMAQESFNAQGSALVPNMVYSYNDSNLLKYTSMYLSNITSSDVQCKVTVYDHNGNDVTYLGTVVTGGNGVETVLSKGSGEFAIPAHSTRCFTLGRDHIKIAVMGYAVVEWKSSDTTLRRALIGGVRTPAKSSSYHGKGGTAYINGGQPF
;
A
#
# COMPACT_ATOMS: atom_id res chain seq x y z
N MET A 1 -15.28 16.26 52.15
CA MET A 1 -14.39 16.79 51.08
C MET A 1 -13.20 15.88 50.74
N LYS A 2 -12.41 15.38 51.70
CA LYS A 2 -11.21 14.55 51.41
C LYS A 2 -11.48 13.22 50.64
N LYS A 3 -12.67 12.62 50.77
CA LYS A 3 -13.04 11.38 50.06
C LYS A 3 -13.48 11.62 48.60
N ALA A 4 -14.15 12.74 48.32
CA ALA A 4 -14.62 13.08 46.97
C ALA A 4 -13.45 13.40 46.01
N MET A 5 -12.41 14.08 46.52
CA MET A 5 -11.22 14.43 45.74
C MET A 5 -10.43 13.20 45.26
N LYS A 6 -10.42 12.11 46.04
CA LYS A 6 -9.78 10.85 45.64
C LYS A 6 -10.52 10.15 44.50
N ILE A 7 -11.85 10.23 44.48
CA ILE A 7 -12.68 9.64 43.41
C ILE A 7 -12.49 10.42 42.10
N VAL A 8 -12.50 11.76 42.16
CA VAL A 8 -12.27 12.61 40.99
C VAL A 8 -10.89 12.36 40.38
N LEU A 9 -9.86 12.20 41.21
CA LEU A 9 -8.51 11.89 40.72
C LEU A 9 -8.41 10.51 40.06
N ALA A 10 -9.07 9.48 40.63
CA ALA A 10 -9.10 8.14 40.05
C ALA A 10 -9.84 8.13 38.70
N VAL A 11 -10.97 8.83 38.58
CA VAL A 11 -11.72 8.95 37.32
C VAL A 11 -10.90 9.71 36.26
N ALA A 12 -10.21 10.78 36.64
CA ALA A 12 -9.33 11.51 35.73
C ALA A 12 -8.16 10.65 35.22
N MET A 13 -7.57 9.82 36.08
CA MET A 13 -6.52 8.87 35.66
C MET A 13 -7.06 7.78 34.73
N VAL A 14 -8.25 7.23 35.01
CA VAL A 14 -8.89 6.25 34.11
C VAL A 14 -9.18 6.89 32.74
N LEU A 15 -9.70 8.12 32.71
CA LEU A 15 -9.98 8.85 31.46
C LEU A 15 -8.70 9.20 30.68
N LEU A 16 -7.60 9.56 31.37
CA LEU A 16 -6.30 9.79 30.74
C LEU A 16 -5.67 8.51 30.20
N MET A 17 -5.91 7.36 30.84
CA MET A 17 -5.45 6.05 30.36
C MET A 17 -6.34 5.45 29.27
N SER A 18 -7.59 5.93 29.12
CA SER A 18 -8.54 5.49 28.09
C SER A 18 -8.70 6.47 26.92
N GLY A 19 -8.17 7.70 27.03
CA GLY A 19 -8.25 8.75 25.99
C GLY A 19 -7.26 8.63 24.83
N GLY A 20 -6.46 7.56 24.77
CA GLY A 20 -5.41 7.38 23.76
C GLY A 20 -5.67 6.27 22.74
N ALA A 21 -6.84 5.63 22.74
CA ALA A 21 -7.26 4.80 21.62
C ALA A 21 -7.62 5.75 20.47
N MET A 22 -6.60 6.31 19.81
CA MET A 22 -6.74 6.90 18.50
C MET A 22 -7.48 5.86 17.67
N ALA A 23 -8.74 6.14 17.34
CA ALA A 23 -9.48 5.39 16.35
C ALA A 23 -8.71 5.58 15.04
N GLN A 24 -7.66 4.78 14.84
CA GLN A 24 -7.04 4.60 13.56
C GLN A 24 -8.20 4.14 12.69
N GLU A 25 -8.63 4.99 11.75
CA GLU A 25 -9.73 4.64 10.84
C GLU A 25 -9.39 3.29 10.22
N SER A 26 -10.05 2.24 10.72
CA SER A 26 -9.77 0.89 10.27
C SER A 26 -10.26 0.83 8.84
N PHE A 27 -9.34 0.62 7.91
CA PHE A 27 -9.71 0.31 6.53
C PHE A 27 -10.43 -1.04 6.56
N ASN A 28 -11.77 -1.00 6.64
CA ASN A 28 -12.60 -2.19 6.75
C ASN A 28 -12.64 -2.92 5.40
N ALA A 29 -11.59 -3.69 5.14
CA ALA A 29 -11.37 -4.39 3.89
C ALA A 29 -12.43 -5.48 3.69
N GLN A 30 -12.96 -5.58 2.47
CA GLN A 30 -13.83 -6.68 2.06
C GLN A 30 -13.05 -7.84 1.45
N GLY A 31 -11.87 -7.55 0.89
CA GLY A 31 -10.96 -8.55 0.35
C GLY A 31 -9.51 -8.08 0.43
N SER A 32 -8.60 -9.03 0.39
CA SER A 32 -7.16 -8.76 0.43
C SER A 32 -6.34 -9.83 -0.30
N ALA A 33 -5.12 -9.45 -0.68
CA ALA A 33 -4.11 -10.36 -1.20
C ALA A 33 -2.72 -9.99 -0.69
N LEU A 34 -1.91 -11.01 -0.45
CA LEU A 34 -0.49 -10.85 -0.16
C LEU A 34 0.32 -10.81 -1.44
N VAL A 35 1.26 -9.87 -1.50
CA VAL A 35 2.18 -9.69 -2.62
C VAL A 35 3.61 -9.89 -2.11
N PRO A 36 4.25 -11.02 -2.43
CA PRO A 36 5.62 -11.26 -2.01
C PRO A 36 6.61 -10.47 -2.87
N ASN A 37 7.89 -10.48 -2.44
CA ASN A 37 9.02 -9.96 -3.20
C ASN A 37 8.92 -8.46 -3.51
N MET A 38 8.43 -7.68 -2.56
CA MET A 38 8.53 -6.23 -2.62
C MET A 38 9.99 -5.84 -2.41
N VAL A 39 10.58 -5.27 -3.45
CA VAL A 39 11.97 -4.80 -3.39
C VAL A 39 12.09 -3.37 -3.89
N TYR A 40 12.93 -2.62 -3.20
CA TYR A 40 13.44 -1.34 -3.67
C TYR A 40 14.92 -1.27 -3.32
N SER A 41 15.75 -0.81 -4.24
CA SER A 41 17.13 -0.49 -3.96
C SER A 41 17.58 0.58 -4.94
N TYR A 42 18.09 1.68 -4.42
CA TYR A 42 18.71 2.71 -5.23
C TYR A 42 20.07 3.06 -4.65
N ASN A 43 21.11 2.95 -5.46
CA ASN A 43 22.45 3.44 -5.10
C ASN A 43 22.80 4.68 -5.93
N ASP A 44 22.51 4.61 -7.23
CA ASP A 44 22.75 5.64 -8.23
C ASP A 44 21.86 5.38 -9.46
N SER A 45 21.97 6.24 -10.47
CA SER A 45 21.17 6.16 -11.70
C SER A 45 21.43 4.90 -12.55
N ASN A 46 22.48 4.13 -12.26
CA ASN A 46 22.83 2.88 -12.93
C ASN A 46 22.47 1.63 -12.12
N LEU A 47 22.19 1.79 -10.82
CA LEU A 47 21.84 0.72 -9.89
C LEU A 47 20.51 1.04 -9.22
N LEU A 48 19.43 0.60 -9.86
CA LEU A 48 18.06 0.80 -9.42
C LEU A 48 17.28 -0.51 -9.54
N LYS A 49 16.60 -0.89 -8.47
CA LYS A 49 15.55 -1.91 -8.44
C LYS A 49 14.33 -1.30 -7.78
N TYR A 50 13.16 -1.52 -8.34
CA TYR A 50 11.90 -1.12 -7.70
C TYR A 50 10.83 -2.12 -8.05
N THR A 51 9.72 -2.06 -7.32
CA THR A 51 8.56 -2.93 -7.55
C THR A 51 7.36 -2.07 -7.87
N SER A 52 6.69 -2.41 -8.98
CA SER A 52 5.44 -1.79 -9.40
C SER A 52 4.33 -2.85 -9.41
N MET A 53 3.20 -2.54 -8.81
CA MET A 53 1.99 -3.36 -8.80
C MET A 53 0.92 -2.68 -9.64
N TYR A 54 0.44 -3.38 -10.67
CA TYR A 54 -0.70 -2.95 -11.47
C TYR A 54 -1.95 -3.60 -10.89
N LEU A 55 -2.89 -2.77 -10.44
CA LEU A 55 -4.13 -3.19 -9.81
C LEU A 55 -5.29 -2.67 -10.65
N SER A 56 -6.09 -3.59 -11.19
CA SER A 56 -7.23 -3.28 -12.06
C SER A 56 -8.52 -3.63 -11.36
N ASN A 57 -9.42 -2.67 -11.28
CA ASN A 57 -10.78 -2.87 -10.83
C ASN A 57 -11.58 -3.50 -11.96
N ILE A 58 -12.08 -4.72 -11.75
CA ILE A 58 -12.86 -5.46 -12.76
C ILE A 58 -14.37 -5.24 -12.64
N THR A 59 -14.80 -4.40 -11.71
CA THR A 59 -16.20 -4.14 -11.41
C THR A 59 -16.72 -2.87 -12.07
N SER A 60 -18.05 -2.68 -12.00
CA SER A 60 -18.77 -1.54 -12.56
C SER A 60 -18.90 -0.35 -11.60
N SER A 61 -18.27 -0.40 -10.42
CA SER A 61 -18.27 0.68 -9.44
C SER A 61 -16.87 0.99 -8.95
N ASP A 62 -16.69 2.15 -8.34
CA ASP A 62 -15.40 2.54 -7.78
C ASP A 62 -15.04 1.66 -6.57
N VAL A 63 -13.77 1.30 -6.48
CA VAL A 63 -13.21 0.50 -5.39
C VAL A 63 -12.13 1.33 -4.70
N GLN A 64 -12.19 1.42 -3.39
CA GLN A 64 -11.09 1.95 -2.59
C GLN A 64 -10.08 0.85 -2.37
N CYS A 65 -8.81 1.15 -2.65
CA CYS A 65 -7.69 0.26 -2.49
C CYS A 65 -6.72 0.82 -1.45
N LYS A 66 -6.13 -0.06 -0.67
CA LYS A 66 -5.03 0.23 0.25
C LYS A 66 -3.90 -0.74 -0.02
N VAL A 67 -2.70 -0.20 -0.18
CA VAL A 67 -1.47 -0.97 -0.28
C VAL A 67 -0.62 -0.63 0.93
N THR A 68 -0.31 -1.62 1.75
CA THR A 68 0.62 -1.49 2.87
C THR A 68 1.86 -2.32 2.58
N VAL A 69 3.04 -1.72 2.70
CA VAL A 69 4.32 -2.39 2.43
C VAL A 69 5.08 -2.57 3.73
N TYR A 70 5.53 -3.79 3.99
CA TYR A 70 6.35 -4.12 5.13
C TYR A 70 7.77 -4.47 4.68
N ASP A 71 8.78 -3.96 5.39
CA ASP A 71 10.17 -4.35 5.19
C ASP A 71 10.49 -5.71 5.84
N HIS A 72 11.75 -6.15 5.72
CA HIS A 72 12.25 -7.42 6.23
C HIS A 72 12.21 -7.53 7.77
N ASN A 73 12.05 -6.42 8.48
CA ASN A 73 11.88 -6.39 9.93
C ASN A 73 10.40 -6.26 10.33
N GLY A 74 9.49 -6.20 9.36
CA GLY A 74 8.06 -6.01 9.60
C GLY A 74 7.66 -4.56 9.84
N ASN A 75 8.52 -3.58 9.56
CA ASN A 75 8.16 -2.16 9.68
C ASN A 75 7.33 -1.72 8.47
N ASP A 76 6.30 -0.91 8.72
CA ASP A 76 5.54 -0.27 7.64
C ASP A 76 6.41 0.79 6.95
N VAL A 77 6.66 0.58 5.65
CA VAL A 77 7.43 1.46 4.76
C VAL A 77 6.60 1.97 3.60
N THR A 78 5.27 1.97 3.73
CA THR A 78 4.30 2.44 2.74
C THR A 78 4.54 3.89 2.32
N TYR A 79 5.15 4.70 3.20
CA TYR A 79 5.53 6.08 2.91
C TYR A 79 6.46 6.22 1.69
N LEU A 80 7.18 5.16 1.30
CA LEU A 80 8.01 5.09 0.09
C LEU A 80 7.22 4.84 -1.21
N GLY A 81 5.92 4.61 -1.10
CA GLY A 81 5.02 4.29 -2.18
C GLY A 81 4.55 5.51 -2.97
N THR A 82 4.38 5.34 -4.27
CA THR A 82 3.74 6.32 -5.16
C THR A 82 2.67 5.63 -5.99
N VAL A 83 1.47 6.21 -6.04
CA VAL A 83 0.37 5.73 -6.87
C VAL A 83 0.31 6.58 -8.14
N VAL A 84 0.23 5.91 -9.28
CA VAL A 84 0.13 6.55 -10.59
C VAL A 84 -1.00 5.96 -11.43
N THR A 85 -1.42 6.72 -12.42
CA THR A 85 -2.30 6.29 -13.51
C THR A 85 -1.63 6.49 -14.86
N GLY A 86 -2.17 5.84 -15.90
CA GLY A 86 -1.78 6.12 -17.28
C GLY A 86 -2.09 7.56 -17.68
N GLY A 87 -1.29 8.10 -18.60
CA GLY A 87 -1.44 9.42 -19.20
C GLY A 87 -0.83 9.46 -20.60
N ASN A 88 -1.02 10.56 -21.33
CA ASN A 88 -0.47 10.72 -22.68
C ASN A 88 1.06 10.89 -22.60
N GLY A 89 1.79 9.80 -22.86
CA GLY A 89 3.25 9.77 -22.95
C GLY A 89 3.99 9.62 -21.61
N VAL A 90 3.35 9.93 -20.48
CA VAL A 90 3.92 9.78 -19.12
C VAL A 90 2.85 9.39 -18.11
N GLU A 91 3.28 8.74 -17.02
CA GLU A 91 2.41 8.42 -15.89
C GLU A 91 2.08 9.68 -15.08
N THR A 92 0.84 9.77 -14.58
CA THR A 92 0.40 10.86 -13.69
C THR A 92 0.36 10.38 -12.25
N VAL A 93 1.02 11.10 -11.35
CA VAL A 93 0.99 10.81 -9.90
C VAL A 93 -0.36 11.21 -9.32
N LEU A 94 -1.00 10.29 -8.60
CA LEU A 94 -2.28 10.51 -7.90
C LEU A 94 -2.08 10.73 -6.41
N SER A 95 -1.19 9.94 -5.79
CA SER A 95 -0.88 10.06 -4.37
C SER A 95 0.52 9.54 -4.06
N LYS A 96 1.06 9.97 -2.91
CA LYS A 96 2.34 9.50 -2.37
C LYS A 96 2.18 9.17 -0.89
N GLY A 97 2.83 8.09 -0.46
CA GLY A 97 3.08 7.74 0.93
C GLY A 97 1.90 7.22 1.77
N SER A 98 0.64 7.41 1.36
CA SER A 98 -0.52 6.87 2.09
C SER A 98 -0.81 5.40 1.79
N GLY A 99 -0.51 4.94 0.57
CA GLY A 99 -0.92 3.63 0.07
C GLY A 99 -2.43 3.52 -0.23
N GLU A 100 -3.25 4.49 0.17
CA GLU A 100 -4.70 4.52 -0.07
C GLU A 100 -5.05 5.36 -1.30
N PHE A 101 -5.92 4.82 -2.16
CA PHE A 101 -6.35 5.46 -3.41
C PHE A 101 -7.60 4.78 -4.00
N ALA A 102 -8.36 5.54 -4.78
CA ALA A 102 -9.51 5.01 -5.53
C ALA A 102 -9.09 4.43 -6.88
N ILE A 103 -9.70 3.31 -7.24
CA ILE A 103 -9.63 2.70 -8.58
C ILE A 103 -11.04 2.76 -9.18
N PRO A 104 -11.29 3.65 -10.16
CA PRO A 104 -12.59 3.72 -10.80
C PRO A 104 -12.99 2.41 -11.47
N ALA A 105 -14.29 2.28 -11.77
CA ALA A 105 -14.81 1.15 -12.53
C ALA A 105 -13.96 0.88 -13.79
N HIS A 106 -13.65 -0.40 -14.03
CA HIS A 106 -12.88 -0.88 -15.19
C HIS A 106 -11.53 -0.17 -15.44
N SER A 107 -10.96 0.43 -14.40
CA SER A 107 -9.71 1.20 -14.49
C SER A 107 -8.55 0.50 -13.80
N THR A 108 -7.33 0.91 -14.15
CA THR A 108 -6.09 0.40 -13.55
C THR A 108 -5.33 1.54 -12.86
N ARG A 109 -4.72 1.22 -11.73
CA ARG A 109 -3.72 2.06 -11.04
C ARG A 109 -2.43 1.27 -10.86
N CYS A 110 -1.32 1.99 -10.79
CA CYS A 110 -0.02 1.42 -10.53
C CYS A 110 0.52 1.96 -9.21
N PHE A 111 0.75 1.08 -8.24
CA PHE A 111 1.50 1.41 -7.03
C PHE A 111 2.97 1.07 -7.26
N THR A 112 3.88 2.01 -7.03
CA THR A 112 5.33 1.79 -7.16
C THR A 112 6.03 2.07 -5.84
N LEU A 113 6.81 1.10 -5.37
CA LEU A 113 7.70 1.27 -4.22
C LEU A 113 9.03 1.89 -4.65
N GLY A 114 9.33 3.09 -4.17
CA GLY A 114 10.65 3.72 -4.30
C GLY A 114 10.91 4.35 -5.66
N ARG A 115 10.27 5.49 -5.93
CA ARG A 115 10.55 6.30 -7.15
C ARG A 115 11.42 7.53 -6.90
N ASP A 116 11.64 7.91 -5.65
CA ASP A 116 12.25 9.21 -5.31
C ASP A 116 13.77 9.18 -5.16
N HIS A 117 14.46 8.22 -5.81
CA HIS A 117 15.93 8.10 -5.79
C HIS A 117 16.55 8.16 -4.39
N ILE A 118 15.83 7.61 -3.40
CA ILE A 118 16.26 7.57 -2.01
C ILE A 118 17.27 6.42 -1.86
N LYS A 119 18.47 6.71 -1.35
CA LYS A 119 19.51 5.70 -1.15
C LYS A 119 19.18 4.78 0.02
N ILE A 120 18.35 3.78 -0.23
CA ILE A 120 17.92 2.76 0.73
C ILE A 120 17.73 1.42 0.00
N ALA A 121 17.84 0.32 0.74
CA ALA A 121 17.45 -1.01 0.29
C ALA A 121 16.27 -1.51 1.15
N VAL A 122 15.18 -1.87 0.49
CA VAL A 122 13.97 -2.45 1.07
C VAL A 122 13.77 -3.81 0.42
N MET A 123 13.51 -4.81 1.25
CA MET A 123 13.08 -6.14 0.86
C MET A 123 11.94 -6.51 1.80
N GLY A 124 10.87 -7.11 1.29
CA GLY A 124 9.74 -7.52 2.11
C GLY A 124 8.53 -7.92 1.27
N TYR A 125 7.34 -7.56 1.75
CA TYR A 125 6.07 -7.92 1.12
C TYR A 125 5.07 -6.77 1.23
N ALA A 126 3.97 -6.85 0.47
CA ALA A 126 2.85 -5.93 0.59
C ALA A 126 1.56 -6.69 0.88
N VAL A 127 0.65 -5.99 1.55
CA VAL A 127 -0.76 -6.36 1.68
C VAL A 127 -1.55 -5.41 0.80
N VAL A 128 -2.32 -5.95 -0.13
CA VAL A 128 -3.29 -5.19 -0.92
C VAL A 128 -4.67 -5.48 -0.37
N GLU A 129 -5.35 -4.45 0.11
CA GLU A 129 -6.69 -4.53 0.66
C GLU A 129 -7.63 -3.67 -0.19
N TRP A 130 -8.90 -4.05 -0.27
CA TRP A 130 -9.89 -3.26 -0.99
C TRP A 130 -11.24 -3.25 -0.28
N LYS A 131 -12.01 -2.19 -0.53
CA LYS A 131 -13.42 -2.05 -0.13
C LYS A 131 -14.22 -1.32 -1.21
N SER A 132 -15.50 -1.61 -1.27
CA SER A 132 -16.51 -1.08 -2.16
C SER A 132 -17.74 -0.68 -1.36
N SER A 133 -18.63 0.11 -1.98
CA SER A 133 -19.97 0.35 -1.44
C SER A 133 -20.88 -0.87 -1.57
N ASP A 134 -20.60 -1.80 -2.50
CA ASP A 134 -21.29 -3.08 -2.60
C ASP A 134 -20.74 -4.06 -1.58
N THR A 135 -21.50 -4.25 -0.48
CA THR A 135 -21.12 -5.14 0.62
C THR A 135 -21.15 -6.62 0.25
N THR A 136 -21.76 -6.99 -0.87
CA THR A 136 -21.89 -8.38 -1.35
C THR A 136 -20.80 -8.79 -2.32
N LEU A 137 -20.04 -7.81 -2.83
CA LEU A 137 -18.93 -8.03 -3.73
C LEU A 137 -17.85 -8.89 -3.06
N ARG A 138 -17.45 -9.99 -3.72
CA ARG A 138 -16.48 -10.95 -3.16
C ARG A 138 -15.08 -10.83 -3.75
N ARG A 139 -14.97 -10.27 -4.95
CA ARG A 139 -13.72 -10.10 -5.69
C ARG A 139 -13.86 -8.82 -6.52
N ALA A 140 -12.89 -7.93 -6.41
CA ALA A 140 -12.95 -6.62 -7.05
C ALA A 140 -11.73 -6.34 -7.91
N LEU A 141 -10.59 -6.92 -7.54
CA LEU A 141 -9.30 -6.58 -8.13
C LEU A 141 -8.69 -7.79 -8.83
N ILE A 142 -8.00 -7.50 -9.94
CA ILE A 142 -7.00 -8.39 -10.54
C ILE A 142 -5.71 -7.60 -10.65
N GLY A 143 -4.57 -8.26 -10.48
CA GLY A 143 -3.31 -7.54 -10.52
C GLY A 143 -2.08 -8.37 -10.81
N GLY A 144 -1.00 -7.65 -11.11
CA GLY A 144 0.31 -8.21 -11.37
C GLY A 144 1.41 -7.29 -10.88
N VAL A 145 2.57 -7.86 -10.65
CA VAL A 145 3.77 -7.21 -10.15
C VAL A 145 4.80 -7.21 -11.26
N ARG A 146 5.54 -6.11 -11.37
CA ARG A 146 6.73 -5.98 -12.21
C ARG A 146 7.87 -5.47 -11.34
N THR A 147 9.03 -6.11 -11.47
CA THR A 147 10.23 -5.75 -10.69
C THR A 147 11.37 -5.39 -11.64
N PRO A 148 11.32 -4.21 -12.28
CA PRO A 148 12.42 -3.78 -13.14
C PRO A 148 13.70 -3.55 -12.31
N ALA A 149 14.82 -3.95 -12.90
CA ALA A 149 16.16 -3.74 -12.39
C ALA A 149 17.05 -3.17 -13.49
N LYS A 150 17.79 -2.12 -13.15
CA LYS A 150 18.88 -1.55 -13.92
C LYS A 150 20.20 -1.85 -13.22
N SER A 151 21.18 -2.31 -14.01
CA SER A 151 22.56 -2.52 -13.55
C SER A 151 23.55 -1.85 -14.52
N SER A 152 24.73 -1.48 -14.04
CA SER A 152 25.79 -0.81 -14.81
C SER A 152 26.29 -1.61 -16.01
N SER A 153 26.16 -2.95 -15.99
CA SER A 153 26.64 -3.84 -17.03
C SER A 153 25.53 -4.50 -17.86
N TYR A 154 24.25 -4.26 -17.54
CA TYR A 154 23.13 -4.95 -18.20
C TYR A 154 21.87 -4.08 -18.22
N HIS A 155 21.34 -3.82 -19.43
CA HIS A 155 20.09 -3.10 -19.62
C HIS A 155 18.89 -4.03 -19.41
N GLY A 156 18.22 -3.92 -18.26
CA GLY A 156 16.87 -4.43 -18.06
C GLY A 156 16.76 -5.91 -17.72
N LYS A 157 17.08 -6.27 -16.47
CA LYS A 157 16.57 -7.51 -15.89
C LYS A 157 15.28 -7.19 -15.15
N GLY A 158 14.23 -7.97 -15.31
CA GLY A 158 13.01 -7.76 -14.56
C GLY A 158 12.17 -9.01 -14.50
N GLY A 159 11.49 -9.20 -13.38
CA GLY A 159 10.50 -10.25 -13.20
C GLY A 159 9.09 -9.70 -13.34
N THR A 160 8.17 -10.56 -13.71
CA THR A 160 6.73 -10.34 -13.54
C THR A 160 6.14 -11.48 -12.74
N ALA A 161 5.18 -11.18 -11.88
CA ALA A 161 4.42 -12.17 -11.15
C ALA A 161 2.94 -11.77 -11.10
N TYR A 162 2.03 -12.72 -11.08
CA TYR A 162 0.62 -12.41 -10.89
C TYR A 162 0.25 -12.45 -9.42
N ILE A 163 -0.54 -11.47 -8.98
CA ILE A 163 -1.14 -11.49 -7.65
C ILE A 163 -2.23 -12.56 -7.66
N ASN A 164 -2.29 -13.40 -6.62
CA ASN A 164 -3.26 -14.50 -6.52
C ASN A 164 -3.28 -15.42 -7.77
N GLY A 165 -2.12 -15.70 -8.36
CA GLY A 165 -2.01 -16.53 -9.58
C GLY A 165 -2.76 -15.96 -10.79
N GLY A 166 -3.05 -14.66 -10.80
CA GLY A 166 -3.80 -13.99 -11.87
C GLY A 166 -5.31 -14.11 -11.73
N GLN A 167 -5.79 -14.71 -10.65
CA GLN A 167 -7.22 -14.77 -10.35
C GLN A 167 -7.67 -13.51 -9.62
N PRO A 168 -8.93 -13.07 -9.83
CA PRO A 168 -9.49 -11.97 -9.07
C PRO A 168 -9.49 -12.25 -7.56
N PHE A 169 -9.32 -11.20 -6.76
CA PHE A 169 -9.35 -11.21 -5.30
C PHE A 169 -10.13 -10.02 -4.76
#